data_AF-A0A239GEF4-F1
#
_entry.id   AF-A0A239GEF4-F1
#
_cell.length_a   1.000
_cell.length_b   1.000
_cell.length_c   1.000
_cell.angle_alpha   90.00
_cell.angle_beta   90.00
_cell.angle_gamma   90.00
#
_symmetry.space_group_name_H-M   'P 1'
#
loop_
_entity.id
_entity.type
_entity.pdbx_description
1 polymer ?
#
loop_
_entity_poly.entity_id
_entity_poly.type
_entity_poly.pdbx_seq_one_letter_code
_entity_poly.pdbx_strand_id
1 'polypeptide(L)'
;MRGQFTELDGHDAYELLGIAPGASPKEIKRAHIALVRKHHPDRFQDERAKAEGAERTRLINAARDVLLNHRASYDAARRPPEPEPDEELIEDPWDTAASTAPPDPWATAAAGAPQPGPWDTAAAGAPHPGPWTPTAPGPPPPPRVRHIHHYHPTTPRRGAYKAGIGCAVFVFVCWALIVGTVVITSLRPDGPEAETSVHDDLAGTWTGTVQDRYGRRAKWAVELKLKKGERVGEVRYLKGRCAGKAVPVSYAGKSLIIRTDFPDGQSSCDVGDITLTRRKDGKADIVYYASNQKTKRTTGVLRHPD
;
A
#
# COMPACT_ATOMS: atom_id res chain seq x y z
N MET A 1 12.71 9.76 8.30
CA MET A 1 12.07 8.78 7.38
C MET A 1 10.81 8.10 7.94
N ARG A 2 10.17 8.57 9.03
CA ARG A 2 9.07 7.83 9.69
C ARG A 2 7.70 8.21 9.09
N GLY A 3 7.22 7.44 8.12
CA GLY A 3 5.82 7.52 7.70
C GLY A 3 5.46 6.74 6.43
N GLN A 4 6.37 6.64 5.45
CA GLN A 4 6.06 6.06 4.12
C GLN A 4 6.79 4.74 3.80
N PHE A 5 7.84 4.37 4.55
CA PHE A 5 8.69 3.20 4.27
C PHE A 5 9.01 2.40 5.55
N THR A 6 7.99 2.08 6.35
CA THR A 6 8.17 1.39 7.65
C THR A 6 8.63 -0.06 7.49
N GLU A 7 8.35 -0.67 6.34
CA GLU A 7 8.76 -2.03 5.97
C GLU A 7 10.28 -2.24 5.98
N LEU A 8 11.07 -1.16 5.83
CA LEU A 8 12.52 -1.17 5.91
C LEU A 8 13.07 -1.16 7.34
N ASP A 9 12.21 -1.06 8.36
CA ASP A 9 12.58 -1.00 9.78
C ASP A 9 13.65 0.06 10.10
N GLY A 10 13.59 1.20 9.40
CA GLY A 10 14.53 2.30 9.55
C GLY A 10 15.89 2.11 8.88
N HIS A 11 16.10 1.00 8.15
CA HIS A 11 17.30 0.80 7.34
C HIS A 11 17.20 1.49 5.97
N ASP A 12 18.36 1.84 5.41
CA ASP A 12 18.45 2.34 4.04
C ASP A 12 18.35 1.19 3.02
N ALA A 13 17.50 1.33 2.00
CA ALA A 13 17.24 0.29 1.01
C ALA A 13 18.45 0.02 0.10
N TYR A 14 19.25 1.04 -0.20
CA TYR A 14 20.46 0.87 -1.00
C TYR A 14 21.54 0.16 -0.19
N GLU A 15 21.67 0.47 1.11
CA GLU A 15 22.56 -0.23 2.03
C GLU A 15 22.15 -1.70 2.24
N LEU A 16 20.85 -1.98 2.39
CA LEU A 16 20.33 -3.34 2.54
C LEU A 16 20.67 -4.23 1.33
N LEU A 17 20.63 -3.67 0.12
CA LEU A 17 21.02 -4.37 -1.11
C LEU A 17 22.52 -4.28 -1.42
N GLY A 18 23.28 -3.42 -0.73
CA GLY A 18 24.70 -3.20 -0.98
C GLY A 18 25.00 -2.60 -2.35
N ILE A 19 24.16 -1.65 -2.81
CA ILE A 19 24.26 -1.03 -4.13
C ILE A 19 24.28 0.50 -4.02
N ALA A 20 24.75 1.18 -5.07
CA ALA A 20 24.76 2.64 -5.11
C ALA A 20 23.35 3.22 -5.37
N PRO A 21 23.04 4.45 -4.90
CA PRO A 21 21.79 5.16 -5.20
C PRO A 21 21.51 5.38 -6.69
N GLY A 22 22.52 5.24 -7.56
CA GLY A 22 22.40 5.32 -9.02
C GLY A 22 22.20 3.97 -9.72
N ALA A 23 22.10 2.86 -9.00
CA ALA A 23 22.05 1.52 -9.59
C ALA A 23 20.87 1.33 -10.55
N SER A 24 21.10 0.57 -11.62
CA SER A 24 20.07 0.22 -12.60
C SER A 24 19.07 -0.83 -12.04
N PRO A 25 17.85 -0.93 -12.60
CA PRO A 25 16.89 -1.97 -12.21
C PRO A 25 17.45 -3.40 -12.34
N LYS A 26 18.33 -3.65 -13.31
CA LYS A 26 19.00 -4.94 -13.51
C LYS A 26 19.96 -5.25 -12.36
N GLU A 27 20.70 -4.26 -11.89
CA GLU A 27 21.62 -4.41 -10.75
C GLU A 27 20.87 -4.62 -9.44
N ILE A 28 19.77 -3.89 -9.23
CA ILE A 28 18.86 -4.09 -8.09
C ILE A 28 18.38 -5.54 -8.04
N LYS A 29 17.86 -6.07 -9.15
CA LYS A 29 17.39 -7.47 -9.23
C LYS A 29 18.51 -8.48 -8.99
N ARG A 30 19.71 -8.23 -9.55
CA ARG A 30 20.87 -9.11 -9.37
C ARG A 30 21.33 -9.17 -7.91
N ALA A 31 21.47 -8.01 -7.27
CA ALA A 31 21.86 -7.92 -5.86
C ALA A 31 20.82 -8.59 -4.96
N HIS A 32 19.54 -8.34 -5.22
CA HIS A 32 18.43 -8.97 -4.54
C HIS A 32 18.50 -10.52 -4.60
N ILE A 33 18.60 -11.11 -5.79
CA ILE A 33 18.68 -12.57 -5.96
C ILE A 33 19.89 -13.16 -5.22
N ALA A 34 21.05 -12.48 -5.29
CA ALA A 34 22.26 -12.93 -4.62
C ALA A 34 22.11 -12.94 -3.08
N LEU A 35 21.49 -11.90 -2.53
CA LEU A 35 21.28 -11.77 -1.08
C LEU A 35 20.20 -12.70 -0.55
N VAL A 36 19.08 -12.87 -1.27
CA VAL A 36 18.06 -13.87 -0.90
C VAL A 36 18.67 -15.26 -0.89
N ARG A 37 19.43 -15.62 -1.92
CA ARG A 37 20.12 -16.92 -1.96
C ARG A 37 21.12 -17.10 -0.82
N LYS A 38 21.64 -16.02 -0.22
CA LYS A 38 22.55 -16.09 0.93
C LYS A 38 21.80 -16.23 2.25
N HIS A 39 20.68 -15.52 2.40
CA HIS A 39 19.96 -15.38 3.66
C HIS A 39 18.65 -16.19 3.74
N HIS A 40 18.27 -16.95 2.71
CA HIS A 40 17.05 -17.75 2.70
C HIS A 40 17.00 -18.71 3.91
N PRO A 41 15.87 -18.79 4.65
CA PRO A 41 15.75 -19.61 5.85
C PRO A 41 16.07 -21.09 5.60
N ASP A 42 15.69 -21.66 4.45
CA ASP A 42 15.99 -23.05 4.06
C ASP A 42 17.47 -23.43 4.05
N ARG A 43 18.38 -22.45 4.07
CA ARG A 43 19.82 -22.72 4.12
C ARG A 43 20.34 -23.00 5.52
N PHE A 44 19.56 -22.69 6.54
CA PHE A 44 19.95 -22.82 7.93
C PHE A 44 19.21 -24.01 8.55
N GLN A 45 19.93 -24.82 9.32
CA GLN A 45 19.35 -25.97 10.04
C GLN A 45 18.90 -25.56 11.45
N ASP A 46 19.63 -24.64 12.08
CA ASP A 46 19.33 -24.09 13.40
C ASP A 46 18.15 -23.11 13.35
N GLU A 47 17.23 -23.22 14.31
CA GLU A 47 15.99 -22.42 14.35
C GLU A 47 16.23 -20.93 14.57
N ARG A 48 17.26 -20.56 15.36
CA ARG A 48 17.62 -19.14 15.54
C ARG A 48 18.19 -18.56 14.25
N ALA A 49 19.09 -19.29 13.60
CA ALA A 49 19.66 -18.87 12.32
C ALA A 49 18.58 -18.79 11.20
N LYS A 50 17.58 -19.67 11.21
CA LYS A 50 16.41 -19.59 10.32
C LYS A 50 15.61 -18.31 10.56
N ALA A 51 15.33 -17.97 11.82
CA ALA A 51 14.60 -16.76 12.17
C ALA A 51 15.37 -15.49 11.74
N GLU A 52 16.68 -15.44 11.98
CA GLU A 52 17.54 -14.34 11.54
C GLU A 52 17.60 -14.24 9.99
N GLY A 53 17.68 -15.37 9.31
CA GLY A 53 17.63 -15.45 7.84
C GLY A 53 16.29 -14.99 7.26
N ALA A 54 15.18 -15.40 7.87
CA ALA A 54 13.84 -14.97 7.50
C ALA A 54 13.68 -13.45 7.62
N GLU A 55 14.12 -12.87 8.74
CA GLU A 55 14.04 -11.43 8.96
C GLU A 55 14.93 -10.65 8.00
N ARG A 56 16.16 -11.13 7.77
CA ARG A 56 17.06 -10.50 6.79
C ARG A 56 16.47 -10.56 5.38
N THR A 57 15.89 -11.71 5.00
CA THR A 57 15.23 -11.89 3.70
C THR A 57 14.01 -10.98 3.55
N ARG A 58 13.23 -10.77 4.63
CA ARG A 58 12.12 -9.81 4.67
C ARG A 58 12.58 -8.39 4.33
N LEU A 59 13.64 -7.91 4.98
CA LEU A 59 14.22 -6.59 4.71
C LEU A 59 14.76 -6.46 3.29
N ILE A 60 15.42 -7.51 2.76
CA ILE A 60 15.92 -7.54 1.37
C ILE A 60 14.79 -7.46 0.34
N ASN A 61 13.65 -8.12 0.60
CA ASN A 61 12.46 -8.04 -0.24
C ASN A 61 11.87 -6.62 -0.22
N ALA A 62 11.70 -6.05 0.97
CA ALA A 62 11.19 -4.69 1.14
C ALA A 62 12.08 -3.66 0.42
N ALA A 63 13.40 -3.75 0.58
CA ALA A 63 14.35 -2.88 -0.10
C ALA A 63 14.24 -2.95 -1.63
N ARG A 64 14.13 -4.16 -2.19
CA ARG A 64 13.90 -4.35 -3.63
C ARG A 64 12.61 -3.67 -4.08
N ASP A 65 11.51 -3.89 -3.37
CA ASP A 65 10.20 -3.39 -3.77
C ASP A 65 10.13 -1.86 -3.74
N VAL A 66 10.71 -1.25 -2.69
CA VAL A 66 10.86 0.21 -2.60
C VAL A 66 11.68 0.75 -3.78
N LEU A 67 12.83 0.14 -4.08
CA LEU A 67 13.72 0.64 -5.13
C LEU A 67 13.23 0.38 -6.57
N LEU A 68 12.33 -0.59 -6.77
CA LEU A 68 11.73 -0.85 -8.08
C LEU A 68 10.44 -0.08 -8.33
N ASN A 69 9.61 0.10 -7.29
CA ASN A 69 8.26 0.67 -7.46
C ASN A 69 8.12 2.09 -6.91
N HIS A 70 8.94 2.47 -5.92
CA HIS A 70 8.80 3.70 -5.15
C HIS A 70 10.11 4.51 -5.05
N ARG A 71 11.03 4.32 -5.99
CA ARG A 71 12.38 4.92 -5.92
C ARG A 71 12.35 6.44 -5.81
N ALA A 72 11.53 7.10 -6.60
CA ALA A 72 11.45 8.56 -6.61
C ALA A 72 10.96 9.13 -5.28
N SER A 73 9.90 8.56 -4.71
CA SER A 73 9.40 8.98 -3.39
C SER A 73 10.37 8.61 -2.27
N TYR A 74 11.07 7.48 -2.39
CA TYR A 74 12.10 7.07 -1.46
C TYR A 74 13.29 8.03 -1.44
N ASP A 75 13.79 8.41 -2.61
CA ASP A 75 14.89 9.35 -2.75
C ASP A 75 14.49 10.75 -2.25
N ALA A 76 13.24 11.19 -2.49
CA ALA A 76 12.71 12.43 -1.94
C ALA A 76 12.65 12.40 -0.40
N ALA A 77 12.22 11.28 0.19
CA ALA A 77 12.15 11.12 1.65
C ALA A 77 13.52 10.96 2.32
N ARG A 78 14.56 10.59 1.55
CA ARG A 78 15.96 10.52 2.00
C ARG A 78 16.66 11.86 1.96
N ARG A 79 16.22 12.77 1.07
CA ARG A 79 16.82 14.09 0.97
C ARG A 79 16.60 14.82 2.31
N PRO A 80 17.66 15.34 2.95
CA PRO A 80 17.48 16.20 4.12
C PRO A 80 16.59 17.38 3.73
N PRO A 81 15.82 17.96 4.67
CA PRO A 81 15.08 19.19 4.39
C PRO A 81 16.07 20.20 3.82
N GLU A 82 15.70 20.78 2.68
CA GLU A 82 16.48 21.87 2.09
C GLU A 82 16.65 22.92 3.19
N PRO A 83 17.85 23.48 3.40
CA PRO A 83 18.01 24.56 4.35
C PRO A 83 16.97 25.62 3.98
N GLU A 84 16.04 25.88 4.92
CA GLU A 84 15.16 27.03 4.81
C GLU A 84 16.06 28.22 4.47
N PRO A 85 15.77 28.99 3.41
CA PRO A 85 16.56 30.17 3.10
C PRO A 85 16.61 30.99 4.39
N ASP A 86 17.82 31.35 4.78
CA ASP A 86 18.10 32.24 5.88
C ASP A 86 17.27 33.51 5.69
N GLU A 87 16.17 33.62 6.44
CA GLU A 87 15.32 34.82 6.49
C GLU A 87 16.09 36.07 6.95
N GLU A 88 17.38 35.95 7.30
CA GLU A 88 18.24 37.05 7.75
C GLU A 88 18.89 37.88 6.63
N LEU A 89 18.70 37.57 5.33
CA LEU A 89 19.28 38.38 4.24
C LEU A 89 18.32 38.73 3.11
N ILE A 90 17.02 38.75 3.38
CA ILE A 90 16.12 39.58 2.58
C ILE A 90 16.05 40.92 3.31
N GLU A 91 17.05 41.78 3.07
CA GLU A 91 16.82 43.22 3.25
C GLU A 91 15.60 43.56 2.40
N ASP A 92 14.46 43.79 3.04
CA ASP A 92 13.24 44.16 2.34
C ASP A 92 13.55 45.41 1.50
N PRO A 93 13.53 45.33 0.15
CA PRO A 93 13.82 46.48 -0.69
C PRO A 93 12.85 47.65 -0.43
N TRP A 94 11.71 47.38 0.20
CA TRP A 94 10.71 48.37 0.57
C TRP A 94 11.07 49.13 1.86
N ASP A 95 11.89 48.57 2.76
CA ASP A 95 12.39 49.27 3.94
C ASP A 95 13.46 50.32 3.59
N THR A 96 14.29 50.06 2.58
CA THR A 96 15.28 51.03 2.09
C THR A 96 14.68 52.10 1.17
N ALA A 97 13.64 51.75 0.41
CA ALA A 97 12.94 52.68 -0.49
C ALA A 97 12.16 53.79 0.24
N ALA A 98 11.67 53.53 1.47
CA ALA A 98 10.91 54.50 2.24
C ALA A 98 11.71 55.76 2.64
N SER A 99 13.04 55.69 2.68
CA SER A 99 13.90 56.82 3.07
C SER A 99 14.37 57.72 1.92
N THR A 100 14.15 57.34 0.65
CA THR A 100 14.59 58.14 -0.51
C THR A 100 13.50 58.28 -1.57
N ALA A 101 12.21 58.24 -1.18
CA ALA A 101 11.12 58.43 -2.12
C ALA A 101 11.22 59.83 -2.77
N PRO A 102 11.43 59.93 -4.10
CA PRO A 102 11.27 61.19 -4.82
C PRO A 102 9.84 61.71 -4.63
N PRO A 103 9.58 63.03 -4.73
CA PRO A 103 8.22 63.55 -4.65
C PRO A 103 7.32 62.84 -5.66
N ASP A 104 6.11 62.49 -5.21
CA ASP A 104 5.12 61.75 -5.99
C ASP A 104 4.93 62.39 -7.37
N PRO A 105 5.28 61.70 -8.48
CA PRO A 105 5.14 62.26 -9.81
C PRO A 105 3.68 62.53 -10.20
N TRP A 106 2.70 61.93 -9.51
CA TRP A 106 1.27 62.23 -9.69
C TRP A 106 0.81 63.54 -9.02
N ALA A 107 1.60 64.11 -8.11
CA ALA A 107 1.28 65.41 -7.51
C ALA A 107 1.44 66.58 -8.51
N THR A 108 2.28 66.42 -9.53
CA THR A 108 2.52 67.43 -10.60
C THR A 108 2.00 67.04 -11.98
N ALA A 109 1.43 65.85 -12.14
CA ALA A 109 0.86 65.42 -13.41
C ALA A 109 -0.49 66.12 -13.65
N ALA A 110 -0.48 67.19 -14.45
CA ALA A 110 -1.71 67.73 -15.04
C ALA A 110 -2.47 66.60 -15.74
N ALA A 111 -3.78 66.51 -15.47
CA ALA A 111 -4.67 65.43 -15.92
C ALA A 111 -4.50 65.10 -17.41
N GLY A 112 -3.63 64.14 -17.71
CA GLY A 112 -3.49 63.55 -19.04
C GLY A 112 -4.67 62.62 -19.30
N ALA A 113 -5.22 62.72 -20.51
CA ALA A 113 -6.37 61.94 -20.95
C ALA A 113 -6.20 60.43 -20.71
N PRO A 114 -7.30 59.67 -20.47
CA PRO A 114 -7.22 58.25 -20.12
C PRO A 114 -6.51 57.46 -21.21
N GLN A 115 -5.47 56.71 -20.83
CA GLN A 115 -4.88 55.71 -21.71
C GLN A 115 -5.85 54.51 -21.82
N PRO A 116 -6.11 53.99 -23.02
CA PRO A 116 -6.95 52.81 -23.20
C PRO A 116 -6.29 51.60 -22.56
N GLY A 117 -7.11 50.66 -22.05
CA GLY A 117 -6.62 49.48 -21.37
C GLY A 117 -5.85 48.57 -22.33
N PRO A 118 -4.96 47.70 -21.80
CA PRO A 118 -4.14 46.79 -22.64
C PRO A 118 -4.97 45.82 -23.49
N TRP A 119 -6.26 45.67 -23.18
CA TRP A 119 -7.22 44.85 -23.93
C TRP A 119 -7.92 45.61 -25.06
N ASP A 120 -7.92 46.94 -25.04
CA ASP A 120 -8.54 47.78 -26.09
C ASP A 120 -7.66 47.84 -27.35
N THR A 121 -6.35 47.62 -27.21
CA THR A 121 -5.38 47.54 -28.32
C THR A 121 -5.00 46.09 -28.68
N ALA A 122 -5.61 45.09 -28.04
CA ALA A 122 -5.30 43.70 -28.33
C ALA A 122 -5.78 43.33 -29.74
N ALA A 123 -4.84 43.19 -30.68
CA ALA A 123 -5.14 42.65 -31.99
C ALA A 123 -5.72 41.24 -31.83
N ALA A 124 -6.82 40.96 -32.54
CA ALA A 124 -7.46 39.65 -32.56
C ALA A 124 -6.41 38.55 -32.75
N GLY A 125 -6.34 37.62 -31.79
CA GLY A 125 -5.31 36.61 -31.70
C GLY A 125 -5.12 35.85 -33.02
N ALA A 126 -3.86 35.51 -33.31
CA ALA A 126 -3.51 34.66 -34.43
C ALA A 126 -4.33 33.35 -34.40
N PRO A 127 -4.82 32.85 -35.55
CA PRO A 127 -5.66 31.66 -35.58
C PRO A 127 -4.89 30.46 -35.00
N HIS A 128 -5.59 29.70 -34.16
CA HIS A 128 -5.10 28.45 -33.59
C HIS A 128 -4.58 27.51 -34.70
N PRO A 129 -3.44 26.81 -34.51
CA PRO A 129 -3.02 25.80 -35.46
C PRO A 129 -4.08 24.69 -35.52
N GLY A 130 -4.52 24.36 -36.74
CA GLY A 130 -5.57 23.39 -37.01
C GLY A 130 -5.25 21.97 -36.50
N PRO A 131 -6.24 21.06 -36.54
CA PRO A 131 -6.10 19.71 -36.00
C PRO A 131 -5.00 18.93 -36.74
N TRP A 132 -4.16 18.24 -35.96
CA TRP A 132 -3.08 17.38 -36.42
C TRP A 132 -3.52 16.46 -37.56
N THR A 133 -2.86 16.56 -38.71
CA THR A 133 -2.99 15.58 -39.79
C THR A 133 -2.25 14.30 -39.37
N PRO A 134 -2.90 13.12 -39.37
CA PRO A 134 -2.20 11.87 -39.10
C PRO A 134 -1.20 11.62 -40.24
N THR A 135 0.08 11.55 -39.89
CA THR A 135 1.15 11.16 -40.81
C THR A 135 0.84 9.78 -41.40
N ALA A 136 0.94 9.65 -42.73
CA ALA A 136 0.71 8.40 -43.43
C ALA A 136 1.60 7.27 -42.84
N PRO A 137 1.08 6.04 -42.68
CA PRO A 137 1.89 4.92 -42.21
C PRO A 137 3.00 4.63 -43.22
N GLY A 138 4.24 4.58 -42.74
CA GLY A 138 5.40 4.22 -43.55
C GLY A 138 5.28 2.79 -44.13
N PRO A 139 6.07 2.46 -45.17
CA PRO A 139 6.03 1.16 -45.81
C PRO A 139 6.32 0.02 -44.81
N PRO A 140 5.68 -1.15 -44.96
CA PRO A 140 5.88 -2.27 -44.06
C PRO A 140 7.34 -2.76 -44.10
N PRO A 141 7.90 -3.22 -42.97
CA PRO A 141 9.24 -3.79 -42.94
C PRO A 141 9.32 -5.07 -43.79
N PRO A 142 10.50 -5.40 -44.35
CA PRO A 142 10.67 -6.61 -45.14
C PRO A 142 10.40 -7.88 -44.32
N PRO A 143 9.97 -8.98 -44.96
CA PRO A 143 9.69 -10.23 -44.27
C PRO A 143 10.96 -10.79 -43.62
N ARG A 144 10.89 -11.11 -42.32
CA ARG A 144 11.98 -11.81 -41.63
C ARG A 144 12.14 -13.19 -42.24
N VAL A 145 13.30 -13.45 -42.82
CA VAL A 145 13.73 -14.79 -43.21
C VAL A 145 13.80 -15.64 -41.94
N ARG A 146 12.86 -16.58 -41.77
CA ARG A 146 12.96 -17.63 -40.75
C ARG A 146 14.09 -18.55 -41.16
N HIS A 147 15.22 -18.51 -40.44
CA HIS A 147 16.18 -19.60 -40.48
C HIS A 147 15.49 -20.86 -39.97
N ILE A 148 15.16 -21.77 -40.88
CA ILE A 148 14.69 -23.12 -40.55
C ILE A 148 15.88 -23.84 -39.89
N HIS A 149 15.83 -24.02 -38.58
CA HIS A 149 16.73 -24.97 -37.92
C HIS A 149 16.32 -26.37 -38.35
N HIS A 150 17.15 -27.03 -39.15
CA HIS A 150 17.00 -28.45 -39.45
C HIS A 150 17.17 -29.22 -38.14
N TYR A 151 16.05 -29.69 -37.60
CA TYR A 151 16.03 -30.58 -36.45
C TYR A 151 16.54 -31.95 -36.89
N HIS A 152 17.73 -32.34 -36.41
CA HIS A 152 18.20 -33.71 -36.52
C HIS A 152 17.48 -34.55 -35.46
N PRO A 153 16.67 -35.56 -35.82
CA PRO A 153 16.08 -36.44 -34.83
C PRO A 153 17.19 -37.35 -34.26
N THR A 154 17.56 -37.13 -33.01
CA THR A 154 18.32 -38.12 -32.24
C THR A 154 17.40 -39.29 -31.94
N THR A 155 17.74 -40.47 -32.45
CA THR A 155 17.04 -41.72 -32.13
C THR A 155 17.19 -42.04 -30.64
N PRO A 156 16.10 -42.27 -29.89
CA PRO A 156 16.21 -42.72 -28.50
C PRO A 156 16.67 -44.18 -28.49
N ARG A 157 17.81 -44.40 -27.85
CA ARG A 157 18.38 -45.71 -27.52
C ARG A 157 17.34 -46.50 -26.71
N ARG A 158 16.82 -47.59 -27.27
CA ARG A 158 15.92 -48.53 -26.58
C ARG A 158 16.67 -49.16 -25.39
N GLY A 159 16.46 -48.62 -24.19
CA GLY A 159 16.95 -49.16 -22.93
C GLY A 159 15.80 -49.58 -22.03
N ALA A 160 15.63 -50.90 -21.89
CA ALA A 160 15.06 -51.63 -20.75
C ALA A 160 13.78 -51.08 -20.07
N TYR A 161 12.63 -51.56 -20.55
CA TYR A 161 11.32 -51.50 -19.89
C TYR A 161 11.24 -52.47 -18.69
N LYS A 162 12.00 -52.26 -17.61
CA LYS A 162 11.82 -53.05 -16.37
C LYS A 162 11.75 -52.22 -15.07
N ALA A 163 11.42 -50.93 -15.18
CA ALA A 163 11.20 -50.05 -14.01
C ALA A 163 9.90 -49.22 -14.09
N GLY A 164 8.91 -49.65 -14.89
CA GLY A 164 7.73 -48.84 -15.22
C GLY A 164 6.59 -48.82 -14.21
N ILE A 165 6.47 -49.83 -13.34
CA ILE A 165 5.27 -49.97 -12.47
C ILE A 165 5.42 -49.16 -11.19
N GLY A 166 6.59 -49.19 -10.53
CA GLY A 166 6.83 -48.43 -9.31
C GLY A 166 6.78 -46.91 -9.53
N CYS A 167 7.29 -46.44 -10.67
CA CYS A 167 7.29 -45.02 -11.00
C CYS A 167 5.88 -44.51 -11.34
N ALA A 168 5.06 -45.31 -12.05
CA ALA A 168 3.68 -44.93 -12.35
C ALA A 168 2.79 -44.86 -11.10
N VAL A 169 2.95 -45.79 -10.16
CA VAL A 169 2.23 -45.76 -8.88
C VAL A 169 2.68 -44.58 -8.02
N PHE A 170 3.99 -44.31 -7.95
CA PHE A 170 4.51 -43.16 -7.21
C PHE A 170 4.04 -41.84 -7.82
N VAL A 171 4.04 -41.70 -9.15
CA VAL A 171 3.53 -40.51 -9.84
C VAL A 171 2.03 -40.35 -9.61
N PHE A 172 1.25 -41.43 -9.62
CA PHE A 172 -0.19 -41.36 -9.34
C PHE A 172 -0.48 -41.00 -7.90
N VAL A 173 0.25 -41.55 -6.92
CA VAL A 173 0.12 -41.20 -5.50
C VAL A 173 0.55 -39.75 -5.28
N CYS A 174 1.67 -39.30 -5.84
CA CYS A 174 2.08 -37.90 -5.78
C CYS A 174 1.06 -36.98 -6.44
N TRP A 175 0.51 -37.35 -7.60
CA TRP A 175 -0.53 -36.58 -8.27
C TRP A 175 -1.82 -36.52 -7.45
N ALA A 176 -2.26 -37.64 -6.87
CA ALA A 176 -3.43 -37.69 -6.00
C ALA A 176 -3.22 -36.89 -4.70
N LEU A 177 -2.02 -36.89 -4.14
CA LEU A 177 -1.66 -36.04 -3.00
C LEU A 177 -1.64 -34.57 -3.39
N ILE A 178 -1.07 -34.21 -4.55
CA ILE A 178 -1.06 -32.83 -5.06
C ILE A 178 -2.50 -32.36 -5.32
N VAL A 179 -3.30 -33.11 -6.08
CA VAL A 179 -4.70 -32.79 -6.35
C VAL A 179 -5.50 -32.77 -5.05
N GLY A 180 -5.28 -33.71 -4.14
CA GLY A 180 -5.88 -33.74 -2.82
C GLY A 180 -5.56 -32.48 -2.03
N THR A 181 -4.29 -32.06 -1.98
CA THR A 181 -3.89 -30.81 -1.32
C THR A 181 -4.47 -29.58 -2.00
N VAL A 182 -4.48 -29.52 -3.34
CA VAL A 182 -5.05 -28.40 -4.10
C VAL A 182 -6.56 -28.30 -3.83
N VAL A 183 -7.30 -29.40 -3.87
CA VAL A 183 -8.73 -29.45 -3.54
C VAL A 183 -8.96 -29.06 -2.08
N ILE A 184 -8.14 -29.55 -1.14
CA ILE A 184 -8.22 -29.15 0.27
C ILE A 184 -7.94 -27.65 0.44
N THR A 185 -6.95 -27.09 -0.25
CA THR A 185 -6.64 -25.66 -0.18
C THR A 185 -7.67 -24.79 -0.90
N SER A 186 -8.26 -25.25 -2.00
CA SER A 186 -9.33 -24.54 -2.72
C SER A 186 -10.69 -24.61 -2.00
N LEU A 187 -10.86 -25.59 -1.10
CA LEU A 187 -11.99 -25.65 -0.18
C LEU A 187 -11.74 -24.90 1.13
N ARG A 188 -10.50 -24.41 1.38
CA ARG A 188 -10.28 -23.47 2.50
C ARG A 188 -10.92 -22.15 2.07
N PRO A 189 -11.89 -21.61 2.82
CA PRO A 189 -12.38 -20.28 2.53
C PRO A 189 -11.19 -19.31 2.65
N ASP A 190 -10.91 -18.57 1.57
CA ASP A 190 -9.96 -17.45 1.54
C ASP A 190 -10.48 -16.33 2.45
N GLY A 191 -10.44 -16.59 3.76
CA GLY A 191 -10.88 -15.72 4.81
C GLY A 191 -9.69 -15.28 5.63
N PRO A 192 -9.65 -14.02 6.09
CA PRO A 192 -8.67 -13.59 7.08
C PRO A 192 -8.68 -14.56 8.27
N GLU A 193 -7.54 -15.19 8.53
CA GLU A 193 -7.39 -16.16 9.61
C GLU A 193 -7.48 -15.42 10.94
N ALA A 194 -8.54 -15.67 11.70
CA ALA A 194 -8.65 -15.12 13.03
C ALA A 194 -7.58 -15.73 13.92
N GLU A 195 -6.95 -14.92 14.75
CA GLU A 195 -5.93 -15.38 15.70
C GLU A 195 -6.60 -15.88 17.00
N THR A 196 -7.78 -15.36 17.35
CA THR A 196 -8.57 -15.76 18.52
C THR A 196 -10.05 -15.99 18.18
N SER A 197 -10.81 -16.61 19.10
CA SER A 197 -12.28 -16.69 19.04
C SER A 197 -12.95 -15.58 19.86
N VAL A 198 -14.19 -15.25 19.53
CA VAL A 198 -15.04 -14.33 20.31
C VAL A 198 -15.30 -14.90 21.70
N HIS A 199 -14.93 -14.12 22.73
CA HIS A 199 -15.21 -14.41 24.12
C HIS A 199 -16.67 -14.09 24.48
N ASP A 200 -17.22 -14.73 25.51
CA ASP A 200 -18.67 -14.67 25.80
C ASP A 200 -19.17 -13.32 26.31
N ASP A 201 -18.34 -12.59 27.02
CA ASP A 201 -18.60 -11.22 27.47
C ASP A 201 -18.78 -10.20 26.34
N LEU A 202 -18.34 -10.51 25.13
CA LEU A 202 -18.49 -9.66 23.93
C LEU A 202 -19.33 -10.34 22.84
N ALA A 203 -19.78 -11.57 23.05
CA ALA A 203 -20.73 -12.23 22.17
C ALA A 203 -22.06 -11.47 22.18
N GLY A 204 -22.63 -11.28 21.00
CA GLY A 204 -23.84 -10.52 20.82
C GLY A 204 -23.91 -9.64 19.57
N THR A 205 -25.05 -8.97 19.41
CA THR A 205 -25.20 -7.91 18.40
C THR A 205 -24.94 -6.56 19.06
N TRP A 206 -24.01 -5.79 18.56
CA TRP A 206 -23.64 -4.48 19.11
C TRP A 206 -23.98 -3.40 18.10
N THR A 207 -24.81 -2.43 18.51
CA THR A 207 -25.21 -1.32 17.64
C THR A 207 -24.93 0.01 18.30
N GLY A 208 -24.58 1.01 17.50
CA GLY A 208 -24.35 2.35 18.01
C GLY A 208 -23.86 3.31 16.95
N THR A 209 -23.45 4.48 17.40
CA THR A 209 -22.87 5.51 16.53
C THR A 209 -21.47 5.83 17.00
N VAL A 210 -20.56 5.95 16.06
CA VAL A 210 -19.19 6.35 16.32
C VAL A 210 -18.93 7.71 15.68
N GLN A 211 -18.05 8.50 16.30
CA GLN A 211 -17.69 9.84 15.88
C GLN A 211 -16.19 9.89 15.58
N ASP A 212 -15.85 10.24 14.34
CA ASP A 212 -14.48 10.53 13.93
C ASP A 212 -14.13 11.96 14.31
N ARG A 213 -12.99 12.13 14.96
CA ARG A 213 -12.51 13.45 15.39
C ARG A 213 -11.77 14.21 14.29
N TYR A 214 -11.35 13.55 13.21
CA TYR A 214 -10.41 14.11 12.24
C TYR A 214 -10.85 13.94 10.77
N GLY A 215 -11.78 13.04 10.45
CA GLY A 215 -12.23 12.77 9.08
C GLY A 215 -13.54 13.42 8.65
N ARG A 216 -13.80 13.39 7.33
CA ARG A 216 -14.98 13.97 6.65
C ARG A 216 -16.33 13.36 7.07
N ARG A 217 -16.33 12.18 7.71
CA ARG A 217 -17.55 11.49 8.18
C ARG A 217 -17.74 11.77 9.68
N ALA A 218 -18.35 12.89 10.03
CA ALA A 218 -18.44 13.34 11.42
C ALA A 218 -19.07 12.29 12.38
N LYS A 219 -20.08 11.53 11.94
CA LYS A 219 -20.69 10.43 12.71
C LYS A 219 -21.23 9.34 11.78
N TRP A 220 -21.11 8.07 12.15
CA TRP A 220 -21.77 6.97 11.43
C TRP A 220 -22.24 5.85 12.34
N ALA A 221 -23.27 5.15 11.88
CA ALA A 221 -23.80 3.96 12.54
C ALA A 221 -22.90 2.74 12.31
N VAL A 222 -22.70 1.98 13.37
CA VAL A 222 -21.98 0.71 13.40
C VAL A 222 -22.92 -0.37 13.95
N GLU A 223 -22.94 -1.50 13.28
CA GLU A 223 -23.56 -2.74 13.76
C GLU A 223 -22.52 -3.86 13.64
N LEU A 224 -22.35 -4.63 14.71
CA LEU A 224 -21.36 -5.68 14.81
C LEU A 224 -22.02 -6.92 15.40
N LYS A 225 -21.97 -8.05 14.72
CA LYS A 225 -22.54 -9.32 15.18
C LYS A 225 -21.40 -10.28 15.48
N LEU A 226 -21.26 -10.62 16.75
CA LEU A 226 -20.26 -11.54 17.25
C LEU A 226 -20.97 -12.73 17.90
N LYS A 227 -20.51 -13.96 17.66
CA LYS A 227 -21.07 -15.16 18.29
C LYS A 227 -20.01 -15.85 19.12
N LYS A 228 -20.37 -16.31 20.31
CA LYS A 228 -19.46 -16.97 21.25
C LYS A 228 -18.74 -18.15 20.57
N GLY A 229 -17.41 -18.17 20.68
CA GLY A 229 -16.56 -19.23 20.12
C GLY A 229 -16.33 -19.14 18.61
N GLU A 230 -17.04 -18.26 17.89
CA GLU A 230 -16.78 -18.07 16.46
C GLU A 230 -15.50 -17.26 16.24
N ARG A 231 -14.82 -17.57 15.13
CA ARG A 231 -13.60 -16.91 14.67
C ARG A 231 -13.89 -15.79 13.67
N VAL A 232 -15.12 -15.65 13.19
CA VAL A 232 -15.49 -14.58 12.25
C VAL A 232 -16.88 -14.10 12.61
N GLY A 233 -17.02 -12.79 12.83
CA GLY A 233 -18.29 -12.10 12.98
C GLY A 233 -18.65 -11.26 11.74
N GLU A 234 -19.73 -10.52 11.82
CA GLU A 234 -20.15 -9.56 10.78
C GLU A 234 -20.01 -8.13 11.28
N VAL A 235 -19.58 -7.23 10.39
CA VAL A 235 -19.56 -5.78 10.64
C VAL A 235 -20.33 -5.05 9.54
N ARG A 236 -21.13 -4.08 9.94
CA ARG A 236 -21.87 -3.20 9.04
C ARG A 236 -21.65 -1.74 9.44
N TYR A 237 -21.27 -0.92 8.48
CA TYR A 237 -21.17 0.53 8.65
C TYR A 237 -22.16 1.27 7.76
N LEU A 238 -22.39 2.54 8.10
CA LEU A 238 -23.19 3.48 7.28
C LEU A 238 -24.58 2.92 6.94
N LYS A 239 -25.24 2.27 7.93
CA LYS A 239 -26.55 1.60 7.79
C LYS A 239 -26.54 0.47 6.74
N GLY A 240 -25.48 -0.33 6.72
CA GLY A 240 -25.36 -1.50 5.84
C GLY A 240 -24.82 -1.22 4.44
N ARG A 241 -24.48 0.04 4.12
CA ARG A 241 -23.78 0.36 2.85
C ARG A 241 -22.38 -0.21 2.78
N CYS A 242 -21.76 -0.43 3.92
CA CYS A 242 -20.54 -1.20 4.05
C CYS A 242 -20.88 -2.47 4.83
N ALA A 243 -20.63 -3.64 4.24
CA ALA A 243 -20.83 -4.93 4.90
C ALA A 243 -19.57 -5.78 4.72
N GLY A 244 -19.03 -6.25 5.85
CA GLY A 244 -17.77 -6.97 5.88
C GLY A 244 -17.71 -7.98 7.03
N LYS A 245 -16.56 -8.62 7.16
CA LYS A 245 -16.24 -9.57 8.21
C LYS A 245 -15.55 -8.86 9.37
N ALA A 246 -15.82 -9.32 10.59
CA ALA A 246 -15.18 -8.89 11.81
C ALA A 246 -14.33 -10.05 12.36
N VAL A 247 -13.02 -9.92 12.27
CA VAL A 247 -12.07 -11.01 12.53
C VAL A 247 -11.35 -10.72 13.84
N PRO A 248 -11.60 -11.50 14.92
CA PRO A 248 -10.91 -11.31 16.17
C PRO A 248 -9.41 -11.59 16.05
N VAL A 249 -8.60 -10.62 16.44
CA VAL A 249 -7.13 -10.70 16.44
C VAL A 249 -6.61 -11.05 17.83
N SER A 250 -6.99 -10.29 18.85
CA SER A 250 -6.52 -10.55 20.21
C SER A 250 -7.57 -10.19 21.24
N TYR A 251 -7.59 -10.93 22.36
CA TYR A 251 -8.45 -10.65 23.49
C TYR A 251 -7.62 -10.51 24.77
N ALA A 252 -7.65 -9.33 25.39
CA ALA A 252 -6.94 -9.07 26.64
C ALA A 252 -7.70 -8.05 27.49
N GLY A 253 -7.82 -8.30 28.80
CA GLY A 253 -8.40 -7.33 29.74
C GLY A 253 -9.82 -6.86 29.38
N LYS A 254 -10.69 -7.76 28.89
CA LYS A 254 -12.07 -7.46 28.40
C LYS A 254 -12.14 -6.57 27.16
N SER A 255 -11.01 -6.45 26.46
CA SER A 255 -10.90 -5.73 25.19
C SER A 255 -10.61 -6.73 24.08
N LEU A 256 -11.42 -6.71 23.04
CA LEU A 256 -11.25 -7.51 21.83
C LEU A 256 -10.78 -6.59 20.70
N ILE A 257 -9.62 -6.90 20.12
CA ILE A 257 -9.16 -6.29 18.88
C ILE A 257 -9.75 -7.10 17.73
N ILE A 258 -10.41 -6.40 16.81
CA ILE A 258 -11.11 -6.98 15.67
C ILE A 258 -10.59 -6.30 14.42
N ARG A 259 -10.07 -7.08 13.48
CA ARG A 259 -9.75 -6.62 12.13
C ARG A 259 -11.01 -6.64 11.28
N THR A 260 -11.34 -5.53 10.65
CA THR A 260 -12.43 -5.52 9.66
C THR A 260 -11.91 -5.87 8.29
N ASP A 261 -12.63 -6.73 7.58
CA ASP A 261 -12.30 -7.15 6.23
C ASP A 261 -13.51 -6.94 5.33
N PHE A 262 -13.36 -6.13 4.29
CA PHE A 262 -14.43 -5.77 3.36
C PHE A 262 -14.09 -6.28 1.96
N PRO A 263 -15.08 -6.78 1.18
CA PRO A 263 -14.83 -7.29 -0.15
C PRO A 263 -14.28 -6.22 -1.10
N ASP A 264 -13.61 -6.66 -2.15
CA ASP A 264 -13.03 -5.80 -3.20
C ASP A 264 -14.08 -4.83 -3.75
N GLY A 265 -13.77 -3.52 -3.71
CA GLY A 265 -14.70 -2.43 -4.04
C GLY A 265 -15.30 -1.71 -2.83
N GLN A 266 -15.19 -2.26 -1.62
CA GLN A 266 -15.59 -1.62 -0.36
C GLN A 266 -14.41 -1.28 0.55
N SER A 267 -13.16 -1.31 0.06
CA SER A 267 -11.96 -0.97 0.85
C SER A 267 -11.99 0.44 1.44
N SER A 268 -12.73 1.38 0.84
CA SER A 268 -12.97 2.72 1.42
C SER A 268 -13.82 2.73 2.70
N CYS A 269 -14.46 1.60 3.02
CA CYS A 269 -15.16 1.35 4.27
C CYS A 269 -14.25 0.75 5.35
N ASP A 270 -13.10 0.22 4.96
CA ASP A 270 -12.17 -0.37 5.90
C ASP A 270 -11.56 0.73 6.75
N VAL A 271 -11.83 0.61 8.05
CA VAL A 271 -11.24 1.49 9.06
C VAL A 271 -10.03 0.83 9.68
N GLY A 272 -9.69 -0.42 9.36
CA GLY A 272 -8.63 -1.19 10.01
C GLY A 272 -9.07 -1.79 11.34
N ASP A 273 -8.11 -2.03 12.23
CA ASP A 273 -8.38 -2.72 13.49
C ASP A 273 -9.19 -1.84 14.47
N ILE A 274 -10.31 -2.38 14.96
CA ILE A 274 -11.15 -1.77 15.98
C ILE A 274 -10.95 -2.47 17.32
N THR A 275 -10.97 -1.72 18.41
CA THR A 275 -10.95 -2.24 19.78
C THR A 275 -12.33 -2.11 20.39
N LEU A 276 -12.91 -3.24 20.81
CA LEU A 276 -14.19 -3.32 21.50
C LEU A 276 -13.95 -3.67 22.97
N THR A 277 -14.34 -2.80 23.90
CA THR A 277 -14.12 -2.99 25.35
C THR A 277 -15.45 -3.10 26.08
N ARG A 278 -15.68 -4.19 26.82
CA ARG A 278 -16.92 -4.37 27.59
C ARG A 278 -16.95 -3.43 28.80
N ARG A 279 -18.06 -2.72 29.00
CA ARG A 279 -18.33 -1.90 30.18
C ARG A 279 -19.17 -2.64 31.21
N LYS A 280 -19.14 -2.14 32.45
CA LYS A 280 -19.96 -2.66 33.56
C LYS A 280 -21.46 -2.40 33.39
N ASP A 281 -21.85 -1.38 32.62
CA ASP A 281 -23.25 -0.98 32.38
C ASP A 281 -23.91 -1.71 31.19
N GLY A 282 -23.37 -2.87 30.78
CA GLY A 282 -23.89 -3.67 29.67
C GLY A 282 -23.56 -3.14 28.28
N LYS A 283 -22.91 -1.98 28.17
CA LYS A 283 -22.48 -1.37 26.90
C LYS A 283 -21.06 -1.80 26.53
N ALA A 284 -20.61 -1.41 25.34
CA ALA A 284 -19.22 -1.56 24.93
C ALA A 284 -18.68 -0.27 24.35
N ASP A 285 -17.46 0.11 24.72
CA ASP A 285 -16.75 1.20 24.06
C ASP A 285 -16.09 0.65 22.78
N ILE A 286 -16.29 1.33 21.66
CA ILE A 286 -15.59 1.06 20.41
C ILE A 286 -14.59 2.18 20.16
N VAL A 287 -13.33 1.79 19.94
CA VAL A 287 -12.23 2.70 19.65
C VAL A 287 -11.50 2.24 18.41
N TYR A 288 -11.24 3.18 17.52
CA TYR A 288 -10.37 2.99 16.37
C TYR A 288 -9.11 3.84 16.57
N TYR A 289 -7.95 3.21 16.37
CA TYR A 289 -6.66 3.88 16.42
C TYR A 289 -6.15 4.12 15.00
N ALA A 290 -5.51 5.28 14.75
CA ALA A 290 -4.76 5.50 13.52
C ALA A 290 -3.71 4.39 13.32
N SER A 291 -3.16 4.27 12.10
CA SER A 291 -2.11 3.30 11.76
C SER A 291 -0.90 3.30 12.72
N ASN A 292 -0.69 4.40 13.45
CA ASN A 292 0.34 4.51 14.49
C ASN A 292 0.00 3.82 15.83
N GLN A 293 -1.19 3.21 15.97
CA GLN A 293 -1.78 2.58 17.17
C GLN A 293 -1.80 3.44 18.45
N LYS A 294 -1.47 4.73 18.36
CA LYS A 294 -1.34 5.65 19.51
C LYS A 294 -2.41 6.73 19.50
N THR A 295 -2.91 7.12 18.33
CA THR A 295 -3.90 8.19 18.22
C THR A 295 -5.30 7.60 18.07
N LYS A 296 -6.18 7.84 19.06
CA LYS A 296 -7.61 7.51 18.96
C LYS A 296 -8.24 8.41 17.90
N ARG A 297 -8.70 7.83 16.80
CA ARG A 297 -9.34 8.56 15.70
C ARG A 297 -10.85 8.63 15.85
N THR A 298 -11.45 7.51 16.22
CA THR A 298 -12.89 7.40 16.34
C THR A 298 -13.25 6.71 17.65
N THR A 299 -14.25 7.26 18.33
CA THR A 299 -14.78 6.70 19.58
C THR A 299 -16.29 6.65 19.52
N GLY A 300 -16.88 5.61 20.09
CA GLY A 300 -18.33 5.52 20.28
C GLY A 300 -18.69 4.52 21.36
N VAL A 301 -19.98 4.47 21.69
CA VAL A 301 -20.53 3.52 22.64
C VAL A 301 -21.56 2.68 21.91
N LEU A 302 -21.37 1.37 21.92
CA LEU A 302 -22.28 0.38 21.36
C LEU A 302 -23.13 -0.23 22.47
N ARG A 303 -24.35 -0.60 22.12
CA ARG A 303 -25.31 -1.28 22.98
C ARG A 303 -25.59 -2.66 22.42
N HIS A 304 -25.68 -3.63 23.32
CA HIS A 304 -26.27 -4.91 23.02
C HIS A 304 -27.80 -4.76 23.17
N PRO A 305 -28.61 -5.02 22.12
CA PRO A 305 -30.03 -5.24 22.33
C PRO A 305 -30.15 -6.57 23.06
N ASP A 306 -30.57 -6.51 24.32
CA ASP A 306 -30.80 -7.68 25.19
C ASP A 306 -31.61 -8.78 24.47
#